data_AF-A0A0C9S1E8-F1
#
_entry.id   AF-A0A0C9S1E8-F1
#
_cell.length_a   1.000
_cell.length_b   1.000
_cell.length_c   1.000
_cell.angle_alpha   90.00
_cell.angle_beta   90.00
_cell.angle_gamma   90.00
#
_symmetry.space_group_name_H-M   'P 1'
#
loop_
_entity.id
_entity.type
_entity.pdbx_description
1 polymer ?
#
loop_
_entity_poly.entity_id
_entity_poly.type
_entity_poly.pdbx_seq_one_letter_code
_entity_poly.pdbx_strand_id
1 'polypeptide(L)'
;LLVGELPGDFLRVDTTPNGGSSGPQSQIAADEQAALALQHQLSGAAFTTAQAVGRLSISVIQAKLVKNYGVTRMDPYVRIRIGHNVYETHTDYNGAKNPHWNKLFHCFLSPGVTTFLVEIYDECAFTVNEKIAWAHVVVPETVFSGQTVDIWHPLSGRQGEGKEGNINLVLSYQHYSCPLAIPPGSLAAPPV
;
A
#
# COMPACT_ATOMS: atom_id res chain seq x y z
N LEU A 1 31.71 12.33 5.84
CA LEU A 1 32.39 11.04 5.62
C LEU A 1 33.43 10.89 6.71
N LEU A 2 33.07 10.29 7.84
CA LEU A 2 34.02 9.98 8.91
C LEU A 2 33.99 8.47 9.12
N VAL A 3 34.76 7.77 8.28
CA VAL A 3 35.16 6.40 8.59
C VAL A 3 36.39 6.57 9.48
N GLY A 4 36.29 6.18 10.74
CA GLY A 4 37.44 6.16 11.66
C GLY A 4 38.52 5.24 11.12
N GLU A 5 39.78 5.49 11.52
CA GLU A 5 40.93 4.70 11.05
C GLU A 5 40.73 3.22 11.35
N LEU A 6 40.92 2.40 10.30
CA LEU A 6 40.81 0.96 10.38
C LEU A 6 41.93 0.43 11.31
N PRO A 7 41.61 -0.40 12.32
CA PRO A 7 42.62 -0.95 13.22
C PRO A 7 43.72 -1.71 12.44
N GLY A 8 44.98 -1.56 12.85
CA GLY A 8 46.15 -2.13 12.15
C GLY A 8 46.18 -3.65 12.03
N ASP A 9 45.28 -4.34 12.73
CA ASP A 9 45.18 -5.81 12.80
C ASP A 9 43.95 -6.36 12.07
N PHE A 10 43.31 -5.54 11.24
CA PHE A 10 42.17 -5.96 10.43
C PHE A 10 42.59 -7.08 9.46
N LEU A 11 41.97 -8.27 9.60
CA LEU A 11 42.20 -9.50 8.82
C LEU A 11 43.56 -10.21 9.01
N ARG A 12 44.23 -10.04 10.15
CA ARG A 12 45.32 -10.97 10.51
C ARG A 12 44.78 -12.18 11.25
N VAL A 13 44.83 -13.34 10.58
CA VAL A 13 44.76 -14.64 11.26
C VAL A 13 46.19 -15.00 11.64
N ASP A 14 46.63 -14.59 12.84
CA ASP A 14 47.93 -14.99 13.38
C ASP A 14 47.91 -16.49 13.66
N THR A 15 48.34 -17.25 12.67
CA THR A 15 48.62 -18.68 12.82
C THR A 15 50.05 -18.81 13.30
N THR A 16 50.30 -18.61 14.60
CA THR A 16 51.57 -19.01 15.22
C THR A 16 51.33 -19.86 16.47
N PRO A 17 51.83 -21.12 16.50
CA PRO A 17 51.63 -22.02 17.61
C PRO A 17 52.70 -21.77 18.66
N ASN A 18 52.38 -21.04 19.73
CA ASN A 18 52.80 -21.36 21.10
C ASN A 18 52.48 -20.24 22.11
N GLY A 19 51.76 -20.64 23.16
CA GLY A 19 51.94 -20.09 24.50
C GLY A 19 51.16 -18.83 24.85
N GLY A 20 49.93 -18.99 25.35
CA GLY A 20 49.18 -17.90 25.99
C GLY A 20 47.70 -18.21 26.12
N SER A 21 47.31 -18.70 27.27
CA SER A 21 45.96 -19.14 27.64
C SER A 21 44.85 -18.10 27.45
N SER A 22 44.09 -18.21 26.37
CA SER A 22 42.64 -17.98 26.33
C SER A 22 42.15 -18.52 25.01
N GLY A 23 41.73 -19.78 25.01
CA GLY A 23 41.43 -20.51 23.78
C GLY A 23 40.36 -19.81 22.92
N PRO A 24 40.28 -20.17 21.62
CA PRO A 24 39.24 -19.68 20.71
C PRO A 24 37.82 -19.82 21.29
N GLN A 25 37.66 -20.73 22.25
CA GLN A 25 36.44 -20.99 23.00
C GLN A 25 35.90 -19.79 23.81
N SER A 26 36.75 -18.91 24.35
CA SER A 26 36.27 -17.71 25.06
C SER A 26 35.68 -16.68 24.09
N GLN A 27 36.29 -16.56 22.91
CA GLN A 27 35.85 -15.64 21.87
C GLN A 27 34.59 -16.18 21.17
N ILE A 28 34.52 -17.50 20.96
CA ILE A 28 33.31 -18.19 20.45
C ILE A 28 32.14 -18.05 21.42
N ALA A 29 32.35 -18.21 22.74
CA ALA A 29 31.29 -18.06 23.73
C ALA A 29 30.75 -16.62 23.83
N ALA A 30 31.63 -15.63 23.70
CA ALA A 30 31.23 -14.23 23.65
C ALA A 30 30.41 -13.90 22.39
N ASP A 31 30.86 -14.40 21.22
CA ASP A 31 30.13 -14.26 19.96
C ASP A 31 28.77 -14.97 19.99
N GLU A 32 28.69 -16.16 20.58
CA GLU A 32 27.43 -16.90 20.74
C GLU A 32 26.43 -16.14 21.61
N GLN A 33 26.88 -15.56 22.72
CA GLN A 33 26.03 -14.72 23.58
C GLN A 33 25.58 -13.43 22.88
N ALA A 34 26.46 -12.80 22.10
CA ALA A 34 26.11 -11.63 21.30
C ALA A 34 25.09 -11.96 20.20
N ALA A 35 25.27 -13.10 19.52
CA ALA A 35 24.34 -13.59 18.50
C ALA A 35 22.96 -13.92 19.09
N LEU A 36 22.91 -14.58 20.24
CA LEU A 36 21.65 -14.86 20.95
C LEU A 36 20.97 -13.56 21.41
N ALA A 37 21.70 -12.60 21.97
CA ALA A 37 21.12 -11.31 22.37
C ALA A 37 20.52 -10.55 21.17
N LEU A 38 21.20 -10.55 20.01
CA LEU A 38 20.68 -9.95 18.79
C LEU A 38 19.44 -10.70 18.26
N GLN A 39 19.44 -12.03 18.32
CA GLN A 39 18.29 -12.85 17.92
C GLN A 39 17.07 -12.66 18.83
N HIS A 40 17.29 -12.49 20.14
CA HIS A 40 16.24 -12.13 21.10
C HIS A 40 15.70 -10.71 20.87
N GLN A 41 16.57 -9.75 20.51
CA GLN A 41 16.16 -8.40 20.16
C GLN A 41 15.39 -8.36 18.83
N LEU A 42 15.76 -9.19 17.85
CA LEU A 42 15.04 -9.37 16.59
C LEU A 42 13.73 -10.14 16.76
N SER A 43 13.62 -11.10 17.69
CA SER A 43 12.38 -11.84 17.94
C SER A 43 11.34 -11.03 18.73
N GLY A 44 11.78 -10.11 19.59
CA GLY A 44 10.93 -9.08 20.20
C GLY A 44 10.55 -7.95 19.24
N ALA A 45 11.41 -7.63 18.27
CA ALA A 45 11.11 -6.68 17.19
C ALA A 45 10.31 -7.30 16.02
N ALA A 46 10.24 -8.64 15.93
CA ALA A 46 9.50 -9.36 14.90
C ALA A 46 7.96 -9.26 15.03
N PHE A 47 7.44 -8.54 16.04
CA PHE A 47 6.00 -8.49 16.32
C PHE A 47 5.38 -7.09 16.40
N THR A 48 5.96 -6.05 15.78
CA THR A 48 5.25 -4.76 15.63
C THR A 48 5.01 -4.31 14.18
N THR A 49 5.44 -5.09 13.18
CA THR A 49 5.06 -4.81 11.78
C THR A 49 4.63 -6.03 11.00
N ALA A 50 3.86 -6.94 11.63
CA ALA A 50 2.80 -7.61 10.88
C ALA A 50 1.71 -6.57 10.58
N GLN A 51 2.07 -5.50 9.85
CA GLN A 51 1.11 -4.54 9.34
C GLN A 51 0.23 -5.34 8.40
N ALA A 52 -0.99 -5.65 8.84
CA ALA A 52 -1.95 -6.40 8.06
C ALA A 52 -2.11 -5.71 6.70
N VAL A 53 -1.47 -6.28 5.67
CA VAL A 53 -1.71 -5.88 4.29
C VAL A 53 -3.12 -6.37 4.01
N GLY A 54 -4.07 -5.46 3.86
CA GLY A 54 -5.41 -5.80 3.41
C GLY A 54 -5.67 -5.28 2.01
N ARG A 55 -6.77 -5.76 1.44
CA ARG A 55 -7.25 -5.39 0.12
C ARG A 55 -8.45 -4.48 0.26
N LEU A 56 -8.30 -3.25 -0.19
CA LEU A 56 -9.41 -2.33 -0.45
C LEU A 56 -10.05 -2.71 -1.78
N SER A 57 -11.35 -2.94 -1.74
CA SER A 57 -12.18 -3.09 -2.93
C SER A 57 -12.92 -1.79 -3.17
N ILE A 58 -12.78 -1.22 -4.36
CA ILE A 58 -13.44 0.02 -4.77
C ILE A 58 -14.29 -0.27 -6.00
N SER A 59 -15.61 -0.21 -5.85
CA SER A 59 -16.53 -0.23 -6.98
C SER A 59 -16.89 1.19 -7.38
N VAL A 60 -16.54 1.57 -8.61
CA VAL A 60 -16.94 2.83 -9.23
C VAL A 60 -18.26 2.59 -9.96
N ILE A 61 -19.35 3.11 -9.39
CA ILE A 61 -20.69 2.79 -9.89
C ILE A 61 -21.11 3.78 -10.98
N GLN A 62 -21.28 5.04 -10.60
CA GLN A 62 -21.84 6.09 -11.47
C GLN A 62 -21.43 7.48 -10.97
N ALA A 63 -21.60 8.49 -11.82
CA ALA A 63 -21.50 9.89 -11.40
C ALA A 63 -22.72 10.71 -11.87
N LYS A 64 -22.95 11.83 -11.21
CA LYS A 64 -23.92 12.85 -11.59
C LYS A 64 -23.20 14.19 -11.65
N LEU A 65 -22.88 14.64 -12.85
CA LEU A 65 -22.13 15.86 -13.12
C LEU A 65 -23.08 17.04 -13.34
N VAL A 66 -22.66 18.23 -12.91
CA VAL A 66 -23.44 19.45 -13.08
C VAL A 66 -23.34 19.99 -14.51
N LYS A 67 -22.17 19.86 -15.15
CA LYS A 67 -21.84 20.48 -16.43
C LYS A 67 -21.44 19.46 -17.49
N ASN A 68 -21.73 19.80 -18.75
CA ASN A 68 -21.23 19.09 -19.93
C ASN A 68 -20.07 19.92 -20.51
N TYR A 69 -18.89 19.31 -20.58
CA TYR A 69 -17.67 19.90 -21.11
C TYR A 69 -17.33 19.43 -22.53
N GLY A 70 -18.01 18.40 -23.03
CA GLY A 70 -17.82 17.88 -24.37
C GLY A 70 -18.46 18.78 -25.43
N VAL A 71 -17.93 18.73 -26.66
CA VAL A 71 -18.42 19.55 -27.79
C VAL A 71 -19.88 19.28 -28.10
N THR A 72 -20.28 18.01 -28.03
CA THR A 72 -21.69 17.59 -28.14
C THR A 72 -22.11 16.84 -26.89
N ARG A 73 -21.30 15.86 -26.49
CA ARG A 73 -21.48 14.98 -25.33
C ARG A 73 -20.09 14.66 -24.78
N MET A 74 -20.07 14.22 -23.52
CA MET A 74 -18.86 13.66 -22.92
C MET A 74 -18.91 12.14 -22.97
N ASP A 75 -17.72 11.55 -23.08
CA ASP A 75 -17.42 10.14 -23.00
C ASP A 75 -16.53 9.91 -21.76
N PRO A 76 -17.11 9.92 -20.54
CA PRO A 76 -16.31 9.98 -19.34
C PRO A 76 -15.76 8.62 -18.89
N TYR A 77 -14.56 8.65 -18.30
CA TYR A 77 -13.96 7.53 -17.58
C TYR A 77 -13.35 8.01 -16.26
N VAL A 78 -13.14 7.07 -15.33
CA VAL A 78 -12.61 7.38 -13.99
C VAL A 78 -11.21 6.81 -13.84
N ARG A 79 -10.33 7.62 -13.24
CA ARG A 79 -9.00 7.24 -12.79
C ARG A 79 -8.89 7.35 -11.28
N ILE A 80 -8.48 6.27 -10.63
CA ILE A 80 -8.19 6.20 -9.20
C ILE A 80 -6.68 6.19 -9.02
N ARG A 81 -6.17 7.04 -8.11
CA ARG A 81 -4.77 7.06 -7.69
C ARG A 81 -4.64 6.75 -6.21
N ILE A 82 -3.88 5.71 -5.89
CA ILE A 82 -3.61 5.25 -4.52
C ILE A 82 -2.10 5.07 -4.36
N GLY A 83 -1.45 5.98 -3.63
CA GLY A 83 0.01 6.03 -3.60
C GLY A 83 0.59 6.19 -5.01
N HIS A 84 1.38 5.22 -5.46
CA HIS A 84 1.95 5.17 -6.82
C HIS A 84 1.09 4.40 -7.83
N ASN A 85 0.02 3.73 -7.38
CA ASN A 85 -0.83 2.90 -8.23
C ASN A 85 -1.92 3.73 -8.89
N VAL A 86 -2.22 3.38 -10.15
CA VAL A 86 -3.24 4.02 -10.98
C VAL A 86 -4.15 2.95 -11.54
N TYR A 87 -5.47 3.15 -11.41
CA TYR A 87 -6.49 2.24 -11.92
C TYR A 87 -7.52 3.04 -12.74
N GLU A 88 -7.96 2.50 -13.86
CA GLU A 88 -8.90 3.19 -14.77
C GLU A 88 -10.09 2.31 -15.12
N THR A 89 -11.26 2.94 -15.26
CA THR A 89 -12.47 2.28 -15.76
C THR A 89 -12.42 2.17 -17.28
N HIS A 90 -13.37 1.43 -17.85
CA HIS A 90 -13.70 1.67 -19.25
C HIS A 90 -14.38 3.04 -19.39
N THR A 91 -14.44 3.53 -20.61
CA THR A 91 -15.17 4.75 -20.96
C THR A 91 -16.66 4.47 -21.12
N ASP A 92 -17.48 5.31 -20.51
CA ASP A 92 -18.92 5.28 -20.72
C ASP A 92 -19.29 6.17 -21.91
N TYR A 93 -19.28 5.58 -23.11
CA TYR A 93 -19.56 6.30 -24.34
C TYR A 93 -20.98 6.87 -24.33
N ASN A 94 -21.10 8.17 -24.59
CA ASN A 94 -22.31 8.99 -24.47
C ASN A 94 -22.87 9.10 -23.04
N GLY A 95 -22.10 8.81 -22.00
CA GLY A 95 -22.53 8.93 -20.60
C GLY A 95 -22.89 10.37 -20.19
N ALA A 96 -22.30 11.36 -20.87
CA ALA A 96 -22.58 12.78 -20.66
C ALA A 96 -22.55 13.17 -19.18
N LYS A 97 -23.65 13.71 -18.64
CA LYS A 97 -23.73 14.14 -17.23
C LYS A 97 -24.05 13.02 -16.24
N ASN A 98 -24.46 11.85 -16.69
CA ASN A 98 -24.88 10.76 -15.80
C ASN A 98 -24.21 9.44 -16.20
N PRO A 99 -22.87 9.36 -16.15
CA PRO A 99 -22.19 8.16 -16.60
C PRO A 99 -22.25 7.00 -15.60
N HIS A 100 -22.14 5.78 -16.12
CA HIS A 100 -22.19 4.52 -15.37
C HIS A 100 -21.06 3.59 -15.81
N TRP A 101 -20.31 3.05 -14.84
CA TRP A 101 -19.16 2.17 -15.12
C TRP A 101 -19.30 0.80 -14.44
N ASN A 102 -19.84 0.72 -13.23
CA ASN A 102 -19.97 -0.54 -12.49
C ASN A 102 -18.66 -1.37 -12.47
N LYS A 103 -17.52 -0.70 -12.26
CA LYS A 103 -16.19 -1.33 -12.31
C LYS A 103 -15.64 -1.52 -10.91
N LEU A 104 -15.26 -2.77 -10.60
CA LEU A 104 -14.58 -3.13 -9.35
C LEU A 104 -13.05 -3.13 -9.53
N PHE A 105 -12.36 -2.47 -8.62
CA PHE A 105 -10.92 -2.55 -8.45
C PHE A 105 -10.55 -3.21 -7.12
N HIS A 106 -9.46 -3.97 -7.16
CA HIS A 106 -8.84 -4.56 -5.99
C HIS A 106 -7.48 -3.93 -5.78
N CYS A 107 -7.34 -3.18 -4.68
CA CYS A 107 -6.19 -2.35 -4.38
C CYS A 107 -5.55 -2.82 -3.07
N PHE A 108 -4.24 -3.02 -3.06
CA PHE A 108 -3.49 -3.24 -1.83
C PHE A 108 -3.13 -1.89 -1.22
N LEU A 109 -3.54 -1.65 0.02
CA LEU A 109 -3.18 -0.43 0.72
C LEU A 109 -1.86 -0.62 1.45
N SER A 110 -0.92 0.30 1.23
CA SER A 110 0.25 0.40 2.11
C SER A 110 -0.18 0.86 3.50
N PRO A 111 0.55 0.45 4.56
CA PRO A 111 0.26 0.88 5.92
C PRO A 111 0.17 2.41 6.02
N GLY A 112 -0.87 2.91 6.70
CA GLY A 112 -1.12 4.34 6.89
C GLY A 112 -1.81 5.06 5.71
N VAL A 113 -2.00 4.41 4.56
CA VAL A 113 -2.75 5.01 3.44
C VAL A 113 -4.26 4.87 3.69
N THR A 114 -4.92 5.99 3.95
CA THR A 114 -6.37 6.06 4.17
C THR A 114 -7.10 6.90 3.13
N THR A 115 -6.38 7.49 2.18
CA THR A 115 -6.94 8.40 1.19
C THR A 115 -6.55 8.01 -0.23
N PHE A 116 -7.46 8.23 -1.18
CA PHE A 116 -7.18 8.09 -2.59
C PHE A 116 -7.78 9.25 -3.38
N LEU A 117 -7.19 9.54 -4.54
CA LEU A 117 -7.70 10.54 -5.46
C LEU A 117 -8.53 9.86 -6.55
N VAL A 118 -9.73 10.38 -6.76
CA VAL A 118 -10.60 10.04 -7.89
C VAL A 118 -10.57 11.20 -8.86
N GLU A 119 -10.36 10.91 -10.14
CA GLU A 119 -10.40 11.87 -11.23
C GLU A 119 -11.33 11.35 -12.31
N ILE A 120 -12.18 12.23 -12.84
CA ILE A 120 -13.05 11.92 -13.99
C ILE A 120 -12.49 12.69 -15.18
N TYR A 121 -12.29 11.95 -16.26
CA TYR A 121 -11.80 12.45 -17.54
C TYR A 121 -12.88 12.33 -18.61
N ASP A 122 -12.90 13.25 -19.56
CA ASP A 122 -13.63 13.14 -20.82
C ASP A 122 -12.66 12.61 -21.89
N GLU A 123 -12.95 11.44 -22.44
CA GLU A 123 -12.15 10.87 -23.54
C GLU A 123 -12.44 11.62 -24.84
N CYS A 124 -11.38 11.99 -25.56
CA CYS A 124 -11.52 12.72 -26.81
C CYS A 124 -10.83 11.96 -27.94
N ALA A 125 -11.56 11.71 -29.03
CA ALA A 125 -11.03 10.95 -30.18
C ALA A 125 -9.82 11.60 -30.87
N PHE A 126 -9.71 12.93 -30.82
CA PHE A 126 -8.70 13.70 -31.58
C PHE A 126 -7.89 14.69 -30.73
N THR A 127 -8.14 14.77 -29.43
CA THR A 127 -7.47 15.68 -28.51
C THR A 127 -7.07 14.96 -27.23
N VAL A 128 -6.24 15.61 -26.41
CA VAL A 128 -5.86 15.06 -25.11
C VAL A 128 -7.11 14.95 -24.22
N ASN A 129 -7.23 13.83 -23.50
CA ASN A 129 -8.31 13.60 -22.55
C ASN A 129 -8.34 14.72 -21.50
N GLU A 130 -9.52 15.31 -21.30
CA GLU A 130 -9.70 16.44 -20.41
C GLU A 130 -10.08 15.97 -19.02
N LYS A 131 -9.40 16.45 -17.96
CA LYS A 131 -9.89 16.24 -16.59
C LYS A 131 -11.07 17.17 -16.32
N ILE A 132 -12.24 16.60 -16.08
CA ILE A 132 -13.49 17.35 -15.89
C ILE A 132 -13.92 17.46 -14.42
N ALA A 133 -13.55 16.50 -13.57
CA ALA A 133 -13.90 16.50 -12.15
C ALA A 133 -12.90 15.68 -11.30
N TRP A 134 -12.85 15.91 -9.99
CA TRP A 134 -12.01 15.13 -9.07
C TRP A 134 -12.52 15.17 -7.62
N ALA A 135 -12.12 14.20 -6.81
CA ALA A 135 -12.38 14.17 -5.36
C ALA A 135 -11.25 13.46 -4.61
N HIS A 136 -10.85 14.02 -3.47
CA HIS A 136 -10.03 13.31 -2.48
C HIS A 136 -10.97 12.52 -1.57
N VAL A 137 -10.91 11.20 -1.66
CA VAL A 137 -11.77 10.30 -0.88
C VAL A 137 -10.97 9.75 0.28
N VAL A 138 -11.48 9.96 1.50
CA VAL A 138 -11.00 9.30 2.72
C VAL A 138 -11.80 8.02 2.91
N VAL A 139 -11.12 6.90 3.03
CA VAL A 139 -11.72 5.60 3.33
C VAL A 139 -12.27 5.65 4.77
N PRO A 140 -13.59 5.43 4.99
CA PRO A 140 -14.17 5.43 6.33
C PRO A 140 -13.56 4.35 7.24
N GLU A 141 -13.40 4.63 8.53
CA GLU A 141 -12.91 3.64 9.52
C GLU A 141 -13.79 2.38 9.59
N THR A 142 -15.09 2.54 9.33
CA THR A 142 -16.04 1.42 9.24
C THR A 142 -15.69 0.43 8.15
N VAL A 143 -15.14 0.91 7.02
CA VAL A 143 -14.68 0.07 5.92
C VAL A 143 -13.51 -0.80 6.37
N PHE A 144 -12.54 -0.23 7.08
CA PHE A 144 -11.43 -0.98 7.66
C PHE A 144 -11.88 -1.99 8.73
N SER A 145 -13.04 -1.79 9.35
CA SER A 145 -13.65 -2.74 10.28
C SER A 145 -14.40 -3.88 9.56
N GLY A 146 -14.35 -3.94 8.23
CA GLY A 146 -14.97 -4.97 7.40
C GLY A 146 -16.38 -4.64 6.92
N GLN A 147 -16.91 -3.44 7.18
CA GLN A 147 -18.20 -3.03 6.64
C GLN A 147 -18.07 -2.64 5.16
N THR A 148 -19.09 -2.99 4.37
CA THR A 148 -19.25 -2.48 3.01
C THR A 148 -20.09 -1.22 3.05
N VAL A 149 -19.61 -0.17 2.39
CA VAL A 149 -20.22 1.16 2.47
C VAL A 149 -20.44 1.72 1.07
N ASP A 150 -21.66 2.16 0.77
CA ASP A 150 -22.07 2.82 -0.49
C ASP A 150 -22.30 4.32 -0.21
N ILE A 151 -21.44 5.18 -0.77
CA ILE A 151 -21.43 6.62 -0.50
C ILE A 151 -21.32 7.43 -1.79
N TRP A 152 -22.05 8.55 -1.83
CA TRP A 152 -21.84 9.62 -2.79
C TRP A 152 -20.80 10.63 -2.28
N HIS A 153 -19.73 10.83 -3.05
CA HIS A 153 -18.68 11.79 -2.77
C HIS A 153 -18.82 13.04 -3.65
N PRO A 154 -18.77 14.24 -3.07
CA PRO A 154 -18.84 15.48 -3.84
C PRO A 154 -17.58 15.65 -4.70
N LEU A 155 -17.80 16.05 -5.94
CA LEU A 155 -16.76 16.29 -6.92
C LEU A 155 -16.42 17.79 -6.97
N SER A 156 -15.13 18.07 -7.01
CA SER A 156 -14.57 19.39 -7.31
C SER A 156 -14.22 19.48 -8.78
N GLY A 157 -14.17 20.69 -9.29
CA GLY A 157 -14.14 20.91 -10.73
C GLY A 157 -13.85 22.35 -11.11
N ARG A 158 -14.05 22.67 -12.40
CA ARG A 158 -14.02 24.05 -12.90
C ARG A 158 -15.14 24.90 -12.28
N GLN A 159 -16.21 24.28 -11.78
CA GLN A 159 -17.30 24.96 -11.08
C GLN A 159 -16.97 25.30 -9.62
N GLY A 160 -15.85 24.80 -9.09
CA GLY A 160 -15.38 25.01 -7.72
C GLY A 160 -15.37 23.75 -6.87
N GLU A 161 -14.97 23.92 -5.61
CA GLU A 161 -14.89 22.83 -4.63
C GLU A 161 -16.27 22.25 -4.30
N GLY A 162 -16.42 20.93 -4.47
CA GLY A 162 -17.66 20.20 -4.20
C GLY A 162 -18.85 20.60 -5.09
N LYS A 163 -18.62 21.34 -6.18
CA LYS A 163 -19.66 21.92 -7.04
C LYS A 163 -19.78 21.27 -8.42
N GLU A 164 -18.99 20.24 -8.69
CA GLU A 164 -18.97 19.57 -10.00
C GLU A 164 -19.96 18.40 -10.08
N GLY A 165 -20.64 18.10 -8.98
CA GLY A 165 -21.59 17.00 -8.86
C GLY A 165 -21.14 15.99 -7.84
N ASN A 166 -21.54 14.72 -8.00
CA ASN A 166 -21.16 13.65 -7.07
C ASN A 166 -20.80 12.36 -7.81
N ILE A 167 -19.93 11.54 -7.23
CA ILE A 167 -19.62 10.17 -7.68
C ILE A 167 -20.04 9.16 -6.62
N ASN A 168 -20.69 8.06 -7.04
CA ASN A 168 -21.04 6.96 -6.16
C ASN A 168 -19.93 5.91 -6.17
N LEU A 169 -19.44 5.59 -4.96
CA LEU A 169 -18.45 4.55 -4.72
C LEU A 169 -18.97 3.56 -3.68
N VAL A 170 -18.73 2.27 -3.93
CA VAL A 170 -18.90 1.21 -2.92
C VAL A 170 -17.53 0.75 -2.47
N LEU A 171 -17.26 0.82 -1.17
CA LEU A 171 -15.97 0.52 -0.55
C LEU A 171 -16.10 -0.65 0.42
N SER A 172 -15.15 -1.58 0.38
CA SER A 172 -15.00 -2.63 1.40
C SER A 172 -13.54 -2.99 1.58
N TYR A 173 -13.15 -3.45 2.77
CA TYR A 173 -11.76 -3.83 3.07
C TYR A 173 -11.69 -5.23 3.66
N GLN A 174 -10.79 -6.05 3.14
CA GLN A 174 -10.51 -7.38 3.64
C GLN A 174 -9.10 -7.42 4.20
N HIS A 175 -8.95 -7.73 5.49
CA HIS A 175 -7.65 -7.99 6.11
C HIS A 175 -7.10 -9.34 5.66
N TYR A 176 -5.84 -9.39 5.25
CA TYR A 176 -5.11 -10.66 5.16
C TYR A 176 -4.28 -10.84 6.43
N SER A 177 -4.64 -11.84 7.23
CA SER A 177 -3.72 -12.37 8.23
C SER A 177 -2.60 -13.10 7.50
N CYS A 178 -1.35 -12.64 7.64
CA CYS A 178 -0.20 -13.44 7.23
C CYS A 178 -0.06 -14.59 8.24
N PRO A 179 -0.20 -15.87 7.84
CA PRO A 179 -0.14 -17.01 8.77
C PRO A 179 1.31 -17.38 9.17
N LEU A 180 2.22 -16.40 9.26
CA LEU A 180 3.60 -16.61 9.71
C LEU A 180 3.70 -16.44 11.23
N ALA A 181 2.92 -17.22 11.96
CA ALA A 181 3.23 -17.56 13.33
C ALA A 181 3.49 -19.07 13.36
N ILE A 182 4.66 -19.48 12.84
CA ILE A 182 5.20 -20.81 13.18
C ILE A 182 5.50 -20.71 14.68
N PRO A 183 4.84 -21.49 15.56
CA PRO A 183 5.15 -21.46 16.98
C PRO A 183 6.64 -21.85 17.15
N PRO A 184 7.41 -21.13 17.99
CA PRO A 184 8.76 -21.55 18.32
C PRO A 184 8.68 -22.93 19.01
N GLY A 185 8.97 -24.00 18.27
CA GLY A 185 8.90 -25.37 18.77
C GLY A 185 8.60 -26.49 17.76
N SER A 186 8.25 -26.20 16.50
CA SER A 186 7.88 -27.25 15.54
C SER A 186 9.03 -27.83 14.70
N LEU A 187 10.27 -27.77 15.17
CA LEU A 187 11.36 -28.58 14.60
C LEU A 187 11.28 -29.98 15.23
N ALA A 188 10.41 -30.82 14.67
CA ALA A 188 10.45 -32.24 14.97
C ALA A 188 11.83 -32.79 14.54
N ALA A 189 12.60 -33.29 15.49
CA ALA A 189 13.85 -33.97 15.21
C ALA A 189 13.58 -35.21 14.34
N PRO A 190 14.41 -35.51 13.33
CA PRO A 190 14.26 -36.73 12.54
C PRO A 190 14.53 -37.97 13.43
N PRO A 191 13.84 -39.09 13.17
CA PRO A 191 14.06 -40.32 13.92
C PRO A 191 15.46 -40.90 13.63
N VAL A 192 16.07 -41.46 14.68
CA VAL A 192 17.39 -42.12 14.70
C VAL A 192 17.38 -43.39 13.87
#